data_AF-A0A0F9C7F4-F1
#
_entry.id   AF-A0A0F9C7F4-F1
#
_cell.length_a   1.000
_cell.length_b   1.000
_cell.length_c   1.000
_cell.angle_alpha   90.00
_cell.angle_beta   90.00
_cell.angle_gamma   90.00
#
_symmetry.space_group_name_H-M   'P 1'
#
loop_
_entity.id
_entity.type
_entity.pdbx_description
1 polymer ?
#
loop_
_entity_poly.entity_id
_entity_poly.type
_entity_poly.pdbx_seq_one_letter_code
_entity_poly.pdbx_strand_id
1 'polypeptide(L)' 'AKLTVYRAEWDKYGKSAGFLRNQTIIDNCDMVVAFWDGKSKGTADTINKAKRSKKPILLVFI' A
#
# COMPACT_ATOMS: atom_id res chain seq x y z
N ALA A 1 -19.56 -4.83 -6.95
CA ALA A 1 -18.47 -4.01 -6.37
C ALA A 1 -17.74 -3.31 -7.51
N LYS A 2 -17.38 -2.03 -7.36
CA LYS A 2 -16.62 -1.27 -8.37
C LYS A 2 -15.11 -1.46 -8.10
N LEU A 3 -14.34 -1.80 -9.13
CA LEU A 3 -12.88 -1.83 -9.03
C LEU A 3 -12.33 -0.41 -9.23
N THR A 4 -11.49 0.04 -8.30
CA THR A 4 -10.74 1.29 -8.41
C THR A 4 -9.25 0.98 -8.53
N VAL A 5 -8.59 1.52 -9.56
CA VAL A 5 -7.16 1.27 -9.81
C VAL A 5 -6.39 2.57 -9.66
N TYR A 6 -5.40 2.57 -8.78
CA TYR A 6 -4.44 3.67 -8.62
C TYR A 6 -3.12 3.31 -9.31
N ARG A 7 -2.79 4.02 -10.39
CA ARG A 7 -1.52 3.88 -11.12
C ARG A 7 -0.47 4.79 -10.48
N ALA A 8 0.78 4.32 -10.43
CA ALA A 8 1.90 5.14 -9.96
C ALA A 8 2.41 6.03 -11.10
N GLU A 9 2.65 7.31 -10.79
CA GLU A 9 3.17 8.31 -11.74
C GLU A 9 4.71 8.23 -11.82
N TRP A 10 5.22 7.16 -12.42
CA TRP A 10 6.67 6.89 -12.50
C TRP A 10 7.46 7.98 -13.22
N ASP A 11 6.90 8.55 -14.29
CA ASP A 11 7.56 9.59 -15.08
C ASP A 11 7.80 10.88 -14.27
N LYS A 12 6.93 11.14 -13.29
CA LYS A 12 6.98 12.35 -12.47
C LYS A 12 7.82 12.19 -11.20
N TYR A 13 7.72 11.05 -10.54
CA TYR A 13 8.31 10.85 -9.21
C TYR A 13 9.40 9.78 -9.16
N GLY A 14 9.67 9.08 -10.27
CA GLY A 14 10.65 8.00 -10.32
C GLY A 14 10.35 6.91 -9.28
N LYS A 15 11.38 6.41 -8.60
CA LYS A 15 11.26 5.31 -7.62
C LYS A 15 10.26 5.58 -6.49
N SER A 16 10.01 6.85 -6.12
CA SER A 16 9.07 7.18 -5.04
C SER A 16 7.60 7.09 -5.48
N ALA A 17 7.31 7.03 -6.78
CA ALA A 17 5.94 6.97 -7.31
C ALA A 17 5.14 5.81 -6.74
N GLY A 18 5.76 4.62 -6.59
CA GLY A 18 5.10 3.46 -6.00
C GLY A 18 4.69 3.70 -4.54
N PHE A 19 5.56 4.33 -3.76
CA PHE A 19 5.28 4.67 -2.36
C PHE A 19 4.18 5.73 -2.23
N LEU A 20 4.20 6.76 -3.07
CA LEU A 20 3.16 7.79 -3.09
C LEU A 20 1.80 7.20 -3.45
N ARG A 21 1.74 6.39 -4.51
CA ARG A 21 0.54 5.65 -4.89
C ARG A 21 0.03 4.78 -3.74
N ASN A 22 0.92 4.06 -3.04
CA ASN A 22 0.50 3.21 -1.91
C ASN A 22 -0.15 4.05 -0.80
N GLN A 23 0.31 5.28 -0.54
CA GLN A 23 -0.38 6.18 0.40
C GLN A 23 -1.80 6.49 -0.07
N THR A 24 -1.99 6.82 -1.35
CA THR A 24 -3.32 7.05 -1.92
C THR A 24 -4.26 5.84 -1.75
N ILE A 25 -3.75 4.61 -1.89
CA ILE A 25 -4.54 3.40 -1.62
C ILE A 25 -4.95 3.35 -0.14
N ILE A 26 -4.02 3.58 0.79
CA ILE A 26 -4.31 3.56 2.23
C ILE A 26 -5.37 4.60 2.61
N ASP A 27 -5.27 5.80 2.05
CA ASP A 27 -6.20 6.90 2.33
C ASP A 27 -7.63 6.59 1.88
N ASN A 28 -7.80 5.77 0.84
CA ASN A 28 -9.08 5.45 0.21
C ASN A 28 -9.61 4.04 0.55
N CYS A 29 -8.89 3.24 1.35
CA CYS A 29 -9.33 1.91 1.74
C CYS A 29 -9.93 1.88 3.15
N ASP A 30 -10.83 0.93 3.40
CA ASP A 30 -11.34 0.65 4.75
C ASP A 30 -10.41 -0.29 5.54
N MET A 31 -9.79 -1.26 4.85
CA MET A 31 -8.89 -2.27 5.43
C MET A 31 -7.81 -2.66 4.42
N VAL A 32 -6.66 -3.11 4.91
CA VAL A 32 -5.57 -3.69 4.11
C VAL A 32 -5.49 -5.20 4.31
N VAL A 33 -5.37 -5.93 3.21
CA VAL A 33 -4.92 -7.33 3.21
C VAL A 33 -3.54 -7.37 2.56
N ALA A 34 -2.52 -7.72 3.33
CA ALA A 34 -1.14 -7.73 2.89
C ALA A 34 -0.60 -9.17 2.87
N PHE A 35 -0.18 -9.63 1.69
CA PHE A 35 0.59 -10.86 1.53
C PHE A 35 2.08 -10.50 1.55
N TRP A 36 2.81 -11.00 2.55
CA TRP A 36 4.17 -10.54 2.80
C TRP A 36 5.15 -11.66 3.14
N ASP A 37 6.28 -11.65 2.46
CA ASP A 37 7.42 -12.56 2.64
C ASP A 37 8.38 -12.14 3.76
N GLY A 38 8.06 -11.08 4.49
CA GLY A 38 8.94 -10.48 5.48
C GLY A 38 10.10 -9.64 4.89
N LYS A 39 10.25 -9.58 3.55
CA LYS A 39 11.40 -8.94 2.87
C LYS A 39 11.02 -7.78 1.97
N SER A 40 9.84 -7.81 1.33
CA SER A 40 9.39 -6.75 0.43
C SER A 40 9.31 -5.40 1.14
N LYS A 41 10.20 -4.47 0.76
CA LYS A 41 10.24 -3.10 1.31
C LYS A 41 8.96 -2.32 0.98
N GLY A 42 8.37 -2.53 -0.20
CA GLY A 42 7.14 -1.86 -0.61
C GLY A 42 5.91 -2.33 0.18
N THR A 43 5.82 -3.64 0.45
CA THR A 43 4.75 -4.20 1.29
C THR A 43 4.92 -3.75 2.74
N ALA A 44 6.15 -3.78 3.27
CA ALA A 44 6.46 -3.29 4.61
C ALA A 44 6.07 -1.81 4.80
N ASP A 45 6.39 -0.94 3.83
CA ASP A 45 5.95 0.46 3.86
C ASP A 45 4.42 0.60 3.88
N THR A 46 3.72 -0.17 3.06
CA THR A 46 2.24 -0.14 3.00
C THR A 46 1.62 -0.56 4.33
N ILE A 47 2.15 -1.61 4.97
CA ILE A 47 1.74 -2.05 6.31
C ILE A 47 1.98 -0.91 7.33
N ASN A 48 3.14 -0.27 7.29
CA ASN A 48 3.45 0.82 8.21
C ASN A 48 2.55 2.06 7.99
N LYS A 49 2.21 2.38 6.74
CA LYS A 49 1.24 3.44 6.42
C LYS A 49 -0.14 3.12 6.97
N ALA A 50 -0.62 1.89 6.76
CA ALA A 50 -1.90 1.44 7.29
C ALA A 50 -1.96 1.52 8.82
N LYS A 51 -0.89 1.11 9.51
CA LYS A 51 -0.76 1.24 10.98
C LYS A 51 -0.85 2.69 11.44
N ARG A 52 -0.13 3.61 10.78
CA ARG A 52 -0.18 5.05 11.09
C ARG A 52 -1.56 5.65 10.86
N SER A 53 -2.24 5.23 9.79
CA SER A 53 -3.61 5.65 9.47
C SER A 53 -4.69 4.91 10.27
N LYS A 54 -4.30 4.07 11.25
CA LYS A 54 -5.20 3.26 12.10
C LYS A 54 -6.18 2.40 11.29
N LYS A 55 -5.78 1.97 10.10
CA LYS A 55 -6.57 1.05 9.27
C LYS A 55 -6.39 -0.39 9.77
N PRO A 56 -7.45 -1.22 9.85
CA PRO A 56 -7.30 -2.64 10.09
C PRO A 56 -6.40 -3.30 9.05
N ILE A 57 -5.62 -4.29 9.48
CA ILE A 57 -4.66 -5.00 8.62
C ILE A 57 -4.80 -6.50 8.87
N LEU A 58 -5.08 -7.25 7.80
CA LEU A 58 -4.89 -8.69 7.77
C LEU A 58 -3.54 -8.98 7.11
N LEU A 59 -2.61 -9.53 7.88
CA LEU A 59 -1.29 -9.92 7.39
C LEU A 59 -1.25 -11.42 7.13
N VAL A 60 -0.95 -11.81 5.90
CA VAL A 60 -0.75 -13.20 5.48
C VAL A 60 0.71 -13.37 5.11
N PHE A 61 1.44 -14.19 5.87
CA PHE A 61 2.81 -14.51 5.54
C PHE A 61 2.86 -15.53 4.40
N ILE A 62 3.72 -15.29 3.41
CA ILE A 62 3.91 -16.13 2.22
C ILE A 62 5.39 -16.38 1.92
#